data_AF-A0A2N2I0N7-F1
#
_entry.id   AF-A0A2N2I0N7-F1
#
_cell.length_a   1.000
_cell.length_b   1.000
_cell.length_c   1.000
_cell.angle_alpha   90.00
_cell.angle_beta   90.00
_cell.angle_gamma   90.00
#
_symmetry.space_group_name_H-M   'P 1'
#
loop_
_entity.id
_entity.type
_entity.pdbx_description
1 polymer ?
#
loop_
_entity_poly.entity_id
_entity_poly.type
_entity_poly.pdbx_seq_one_letter_code
_entity_poly.pdbx_strand_id
1 'polypeptide(L)'
;MVTKKYKGVEKQKLQENIRYSLPVKRPLGRILLDGAFIEPEALDAALAEQMRTNKLLGDILVDLGALDKAELYAVLWIQRDFSTVKEAIMAAAGIRHLLGELLLKAFCITQNQLDTALDEQKKSGEKLGEILVRLGFLDKRQLDVTLSFQSRLGERKIPSCLMLGELLISAGYITHEQLEDGLKRQHESESGKKIGEVLVEAGYAKQRHIDHGLRIQEKLVAAALIAALSLAPISAAIAAQSSKQVMSTQISVTARVLARASVHVLRQQAEIVVTDADIKRGYLDVNVGSLLEIKNNSRAGVNMTFETHGLPFKEALVNGFGREVALGPNGGIITRQIVGTSVVALNYRFVFDESSQAGTYAWPLSISVNPVE
;
A
#
# COMPACT_ATOMS: atom_id res chain seq x y z
N MET A 1 -57.54 -29.55 -5.36
CA MET A 1 -56.56 -29.40 -4.26
C MET A 1 -55.27 -30.07 -4.68
N VAL A 2 -54.31 -29.28 -5.17
CA VAL A 2 -53.14 -29.75 -5.91
C VAL A 2 -51.91 -29.70 -5.01
N THR A 3 -51.38 -30.89 -4.71
CA THR A 3 -50.03 -31.14 -4.21
C THR A 3 -48.99 -30.80 -5.28
N LYS A 4 -47.94 -30.02 -4.96
CA LYS A 4 -46.67 -30.04 -5.71
C LYS A 4 -45.47 -29.49 -4.90
N LYS A 5 -44.59 -30.42 -4.55
CA LYS A 5 -43.11 -30.39 -4.60
C LYS A 5 -42.40 -29.06 -4.27
N TYR A 6 -41.88 -28.99 -3.04
CA TYR A 6 -40.64 -28.25 -2.75
C TYR A 6 -39.44 -29.12 -3.13
N LYS A 7 -38.77 -28.79 -4.24
CA LYS A 7 -37.40 -29.22 -4.55
C LYS A 7 -36.77 -28.24 -5.54
N GLY A 8 -35.67 -27.60 -5.12
CA GLY A 8 -34.64 -27.09 -6.03
C GLY A 8 -34.63 -25.59 -6.28
N VAL A 9 -34.27 -24.76 -5.28
CA VAL A 9 -33.69 -23.41 -5.54
C VAL A 9 -32.53 -23.08 -4.59
N GLU A 10 -32.16 -23.94 -3.63
CA GLU A 10 -31.29 -23.55 -2.51
C GLU A 10 -29.78 -23.84 -2.67
N LYS A 11 -29.27 -24.05 -3.89
CA LYS A 11 -27.83 -24.37 -4.08
C LYS A 11 -27.03 -23.48 -5.03
N GLN A 12 -27.57 -22.36 -5.50
CA GLN A 12 -26.89 -21.54 -6.53
C GLN A 12 -26.80 -20.04 -6.26
N LYS A 13 -27.10 -19.57 -5.03
CA LYS A 13 -26.93 -18.15 -4.65
C LYS A 13 -26.02 -17.91 -3.44
N LEU A 14 -25.23 -18.91 -3.03
CA LEU A 14 -24.31 -18.79 -1.89
C LEU A 14 -22.82 -18.97 -2.28
N GLN A 15 -22.44 -18.51 -3.48
CA GLN A 15 -21.06 -18.53 -3.97
C GLN A 15 -20.64 -17.21 -4.65
N GLU A 16 -21.14 -16.07 -4.16
CA GLU A 16 -20.46 -14.78 -4.37
C GLU A 16 -20.04 -14.24 -2.99
N ASN A 17 -19.17 -15.00 -2.32
CA ASN A 17 -18.32 -14.45 -1.29
C ASN A 17 -17.34 -13.50 -1.99
N ILE A 18 -17.77 -12.24 -2.15
CA ILE A 18 -16.87 -11.11 -2.34
C ILE A 18 -15.92 -11.15 -1.14
N ARG A 19 -14.73 -11.73 -1.34
CA ARG A 19 -13.61 -11.54 -0.45
C ARG A 19 -13.37 -10.04 -0.42
N TYR A 20 -13.84 -9.38 0.65
CA TYR A 20 -13.38 -8.05 1.00
C TYR A 20 -11.88 -8.17 1.32
N SER A 21 -11.07 -8.07 0.27
CA SER A 21 -9.67 -7.70 0.36
C SER A 21 -9.65 -6.38 1.12
N LEU A 22 -9.09 -6.37 2.33
CA LEU A 22 -8.71 -5.13 2.99
C LEU A 22 -7.98 -4.27 1.96
N PRO A 23 -8.36 -3.00 1.78
CA PRO A 23 -7.82 -2.21 0.68
C PRO A 23 -6.32 -2.03 0.91
N VAL A 24 -5.53 -2.32 -0.12
CA VAL A 24 -4.08 -2.19 -0.07
C VAL A 24 -3.78 -0.69 0.08
N LYS A 25 -3.60 -0.23 1.32
CA LYS A 25 -3.13 1.14 1.59
C LYS A 25 -1.86 1.36 0.77
N ARG A 26 -1.83 2.41 -0.07
CA ARG A 26 -0.63 2.75 -0.84
C ARG A 26 0.51 2.98 0.17
N PRO A 27 1.68 2.31 0.01
CA PRO A 27 2.75 2.43 0.97
C PRO A 27 3.25 3.88 1.04
N LEU A 28 3.60 4.33 2.25
CA LEU A 28 3.98 5.73 2.52
C LEU A 28 5.09 6.20 1.59
N GLY A 29 6.16 5.40 1.46
CA GLY A 29 7.28 5.71 0.57
C GLY A 29 6.87 5.92 -0.89
N ARG A 30 5.83 5.25 -1.37
CA ARG A 30 5.35 5.43 -2.75
C ARG A 30 4.65 6.77 -2.93
N ILE A 31 3.82 7.17 -1.96
CA ILE A 31 3.16 8.49 -1.99
C ILE A 31 4.21 9.60 -1.95
N LEU A 32 5.24 9.44 -1.10
CA LEU A 32 6.32 10.41 -0.96
C LEU A 32 7.12 10.56 -2.27
N LEU A 33 7.42 9.47 -2.97
CA LEU A 33 8.09 9.53 -4.27
C LEU A 33 7.21 10.10 -5.39
N ASP A 34 5.96 9.62 -5.50
CA ASP A 34 5.04 10.08 -6.56
C ASP A 34 4.77 11.59 -6.44
N GLY A 35 4.73 12.13 -5.22
CA GLY A 35 4.57 13.55 -4.96
C GLY A 35 5.87 14.36 -4.95
N ALA A 36 7.03 13.75 -5.21
CA ALA A 36 8.35 14.39 -5.07
C ALA A 36 8.55 15.08 -3.70
N PHE A 37 8.09 14.43 -2.63
CA PHE A 37 8.39 14.82 -1.26
C PHE A 37 9.80 14.43 -0.85
N ILE A 38 10.29 13.32 -1.38
CA ILE A 38 11.63 12.78 -1.13
C ILE A 38 12.21 12.28 -2.46
N GLU A 39 13.53 12.22 -2.53
CA GLU A 39 14.24 11.56 -3.63
C GLU A 39 14.34 10.03 -3.39
N PRO A 40 14.48 9.21 -4.45
CA PRO A 40 14.63 7.75 -4.32
C PRO A 40 15.75 7.34 -3.37
N GLU A 41 16.89 8.03 -3.42
CA GLU A 41 18.07 7.73 -2.60
C GLU A 41 17.79 7.95 -1.11
N ALA A 42 16.98 8.97 -0.79
CA ALA A 42 16.58 9.25 0.59
C ALA A 42 15.64 8.17 1.14
N LEU A 43 14.74 7.64 0.29
CA LEU A 43 13.89 6.51 0.68
C LEU A 43 14.71 5.25 0.95
N ASP A 44 15.69 4.96 0.10
CA ASP A 44 16.56 3.79 0.25
C ASP A 44 17.39 3.88 1.55
N ALA A 45 17.96 5.05 1.84
CA ALA A 45 18.68 5.31 3.09
C ALA A 45 17.76 5.14 4.32
N ALA A 46 16.54 5.66 4.26
CA ALA A 46 15.59 5.56 5.36
C ALA A 46 15.08 4.12 5.58
N LEU A 47 14.89 3.34 4.51
CA LEU A 47 14.53 1.93 4.60
C LEU A 47 15.67 1.10 5.20
N ALA A 48 16.93 1.38 4.83
CA ALA A 48 18.09 0.73 5.42
C ALA A 48 18.19 0.99 6.94
N GLU A 49 17.97 2.24 7.36
CA GLU A 49 17.94 2.58 8.79
C GLU A 49 16.71 1.98 9.51
N GLN A 50 15.55 1.87 8.83
CA GLN A 50 14.36 1.18 9.34
C GLN A 50 14.56 -0.33 9.49
N MET A 51 15.48 -0.93 8.74
CA MET A 51 15.84 -2.33 8.92
C MET A 51 16.74 -2.54 10.14
N ARG A 52 17.61 -1.56 10.42
CA ARG A 52 18.51 -1.55 11.58
C ARG A 52 17.82 -1.11 12.87
N THR A 53 16.78 -0.30 12.75
CA THR A 53 16.04 0.30 13.86
C THR A 53 14.54 -0.01 13.70
N ASN A 54 13.85 -0.38 14.77
CA ASN A 54 12.38 -0.52 14.72
C ASN A 54 11.65 0.84 14.72
N LYS A 55 12.28 1.93 14.24
CA LYS A 55 11.66 3.25 14.10
C LYS A 55 10.69 3.28 12.91
N LEU A 56 9.76 4.24 12.90
CA LEU A 56 8.83 4.42 11.78
C LEU A 56 9.55 5.11 10.61
N LEU A 57 9.26 4.69 9.38
CA LEU A 57 9.88 5.22 8.16
C LEU A 57 9.76 6.74 8.04
N GLY A 58 8.58 7.29 8.39
CA GLY A 58 8.33 8.74 8.35
C GLY A 58 9.24 9.49 9.31
N ASP A 59 9.40 9.01 10.54
CA ASP A 59 10.25 9.65 11.54
C ASP A 59 11.73 9.58 11.13
N ILE A 60 12.16 8.48 10.51
CA ILE A 60 13.52 8.34 9.99
C ILE A 60 13.77 9.35 8.86
N LEU A 61 12.82 9.54 7.94
CA LEU A 61 12.95 10.52 6.86
C LEU A 61 13.03 11.97 7.38
N VAL A 62 12.33 12.27 8.47
CA VAL A 62 12.44 13.57 9.17
C VAL A 62 13.78 13.69 9.88
N ASP A 63 14.22 12.65 10.60
CA ASP A 63 15.53 12.61 11.29
C ASP A 63 16.69 12.80 10.31
N LEU A 64 16.58 12.25 9.09
CA LEU A 64 17.57 12.40 8.01
C LEU A 64 17.50 13.77 7.30
N GLY A 65 16.51 14.62 7.64
CA GLY A 65 16.29 15.91 6.98
C GLY A 65 15.76 15.80 5.54
N ALA A 66 15.34 14.61 5.12
CA ALA A 66 14.82 14.36 3.78
C ALA A 66 13.34 14.75 3.61
N LEU A 67 12.61 14.90 4.73
CA LEU A 67 11.19 15.24 4.75
C LEU A 67 10.90 16.21 5.89
N ASP A 68 10.11 17.25 5.65
CA ASP A 68 9.66 18.13 6.74
C ASP A 68 8.53 17.48 7.56
N LYS A 69 8.45 17.81 8.86
CA LYS A 69 7.45 17.24 9.76
C LYS A 69 6.01 17.60 9.34
N ALA A 70 5.79 18.81 8.81
CA ALA A 70 4.48 19.21 8.30
C ALA A 70 4.12 18.47 7.01
N GLU A 71 5.08 18.23 6.12
CA GLU A 71 4.90 17.39 4.93
C GLU A 71 4.55 15.95 5.31
N LEU A 72 5.24 15.38 6.30
CA LEU A 72 4.94 14.04 6.81
C LEU A 72 3.50 13.94 7.35
N TYR A 73 3.06 14.91 8.15
CA TYR A 73 1.69 14.90 8.68
C TYR A 73 0.63 15.00 7.58
N ALA A 74 0.83 15.88 6.59
CA ALA A 74 -0.07 16.01 5.46
C ALA A 74 -0.16 14.70 4.67
N VAL A 75 0.99 14.08 4.37
CA VAL A 75 1.03 12.80 3.64
C VAL A 75 0.39 11.66 4.43
N LEU A 76 0.64 11.54 5.73
CA LEU A 76 0.03 10.51 6.58
C LEU A 76 -1.49 10.65 6.65
N TRP A 77 -1.98 11.89 6.73
CA TRP A 77 -3.40 12.17 6.77
C TRP A 77 -4.10 11.67 5.50
N ILE A 78 -3.46 11.83 4.34
CA ILE A 78 -4.02 11.43 3.05
C ILE A 78 -3.72 9.97 2.69
N GLN A 79 -2.64 9.39 3.23
CA GLN A 79 -2.34 7.97 3.10
C GLN A 79 -3.52 7.09 3.56
N ARG A 80 -4.29 7.57 4.54
CA ARG A 80 -5.50 6.90 5.01
C ARG A 80 -6.60 6.84 3.94
N ASP A 81 -6.63 7.82 3.04
CA ASP A 81 -7.70 8.03 2.05
C ASP A 81 -7.29 7.62 0.63
N PHE A 82 -6.01 7.36 0.32
CA PHE A 82 -5.57 6.84 -1.00
C PHE A 82 -5.71 5.31 -1.16
N SER A 83 -6.76 4.73 -0.59
CA SER A 83 -6.97 3.27 -0.59
C SER A 83 -7.54 2.76 -1.92
N THR A 84 -8.18 3.62 -2.71
CA THR A 84 -8.76 3.32 -4.03
C THR A 84 -8.62 4.47 -5.02
N VAL A 85 -8.72 4.18 -6.33
CA VAL A 85 -8.76 5.19 -7.41
C VAL A 85 -9.88 6.21 -7.18
N LYS A 86 -11.04 5.74 -6.70
CA LYS A 86 -12.20 6.58 -6.42
C LYS A 86 -11.89 7.57 -5.30
N GLU A 87 -11.26 7.12 -4.22
CA GLU A 87 -10.91 7.98 -3.08
C GLU A 87 -9.74 8.93 -3.42
N ALA A 88 -8.77 8.51 -4.24
CA ALA A 88 -7.73 9.41 -4.75
C ALA A 88 -8.30 10.53 -5.64
N ILE A 89 -9.29 10.20 -6.47
CA ILE A 89 -10.03 11.19 -7.26
C ILE A 89 -10.91 12.07 -6.36
N MET A 90 -11.55 11.50 -5.31
CA MET A 90 -12.32 12.30 -4.34
C MET A 90 -11.43 13.24 -3.53
N ALA A 91 -10.23 12.80 -3.15
CA ALA A 91 -9.25 13.59 -2.40
C ALA A 91 -8.89 14.88 -3.15
N ALA A 92 -8.84 14.84 -4.49
CA ALA A 92 -8.54 16.00 -5.32
C ALA A 92 -9.76 16.75 -5.88
N ALA A 93 -10.98 16.31 -5.55
CA ALA A 93 -12.20 16.94 -6.05
C ALA A 93 -12.31 18.38 -5.52
N GLY A 94 -12.46 19.35 -6.43
CA GLY A 94 -12.67 20.77 -6.09
C GLY A 94 -11.45 21.68 -6.30
N ILE A 95 -10.28 21.14 -6.64
CA ILE A 95 -9.09 21.95 -6.97
C ILE A 95 -9.08 22.25 -8.48
N ARG A 96 -9.04 23.53 -8.85
CA ARG A 96 -8.96 23.98 -10.25
C ARG A 96 -7.50 24.04 -10.69
N HIS A 97 -7.03 22.99 -11.34
CA HIS A 97 -5.79 23.03 -12.10
C HIS A 97 -6.07 22.98 -13.61
N LEU A 98 -5.19 23.60 -14.40
CA LEU A 98 -5.21 23.48 -15.85
C LEU A 98 -4.78 22.05 -16.23
N LEU A 99 -5.44 21.45 -17.23
CA LEU A 99 -5.15 20.09 -17.70
C LEU A 99 -3.65 19.88 -17.97
N GLY A 100 -3.01 20.84 -18.65
CA GLY A 100 -1.59 20.78 -18.97
C GLY A 100 -0.69 20.77 -17.74
N GLU A 101 -1.02 21.53 -16.71
CA GLU A 101 -0.24 21.60 -15.46
C GLU A 101 -0.31 20.28 -14.68
N LEU A 102 -1.51 19.68 -14.60
CA LEU A 102 -1.70 18.38 -13.97
C LEU A 102 -0.89 17.28 -14.67
N LEU A 103 -0.90 17.28 -16.00
CA LEU A 103 -0.20 16.29 -16.81
C LEU A 103 1.33 16.43 -16.72
N LEU A 104 1.84 17.66 -16.61
CA LEU A 104 3.26 17.92 -16.35
C LEU A 104 3.67 17.40 -14.97
N LYS A 105 2.90 17.76 -13.93
CA LYS A 105 3.16 17.37 -12.55
C LYS A 105 3.07 15.85 -12.33
N ALA A 106 2.22 15.17 -13.10
CA ALA A 106 2.12 13.70 -13.09
C ALA A 106 3.14 13.02 -14.03
N PHE A 107 4.10 13.74 -14.60
CA PHE A 107 5.10 13.25 -15.56
C PHE A 107 4.49 12.52 -16.78
N CYS A 108 3.24 12.82 -17.12
CA CYS A 108 2.54 12.22 -18.26
C CYS A 108 2.93 12.88 -19.58
N ILE A 109 3.28 14.16 -19.52
CA ILE A 109 3.81 14.93 -20.65
C ILE A 109 5.01 15.76 -20.18
N THR A 110 5.86 16.17 -21.13
CA THR A 110 6.97 17.10 -20.92
C THR A 110 6.56 18.53 -21.28
N GLN A 111 7.32 19.53 -20.81
CA GLN A 111 7.06 20.93 -21.16
C GLN A 111 7.05 21.14 -22.68
N ASN A 112 8.01 20.55 -23.39
CA ASN A 112 8.08 20.63 -24.85
C ASN A 112 6.86 20.01 -25.55
N GLN A 113 6.35 18.89 -25.02
CA GLN A 113 5.11 18.26 -25.53
C GLN A 113 3.87 19.12 -25.26
N LEU A 114 3.81 19.78 -24.11
CA LEU A 114 2.73 20.72 -23.80
C LEU A 114 2.79 21.94 -24.72
N ASP A 115 3.95 22.54 -24.91
CA ASP A 115 4.15 23.71 -25.77
C ASP A 115 3.76 23.39 -27.22
N THR A 116 4.20 22.24 -27.72
CA THR A 116 3.82 21.74 -29.04
C THR A 116 2.30 21.59 -29.18
N ALA A 117 1.64 21.02 -28.16
CA ALA A 117 0.19 20.83 -28.18
C ALA A 117 -0.59 22.16 -28.06
N LEU A 118 -0.06 23.14 -27.32
CA LEU A 118 -0.63 24.49 -27.21
C LEU A 118 -0.50 25.27 -28.52
N ASP A 119 0.62 25.13 -29.22
CA ASP A 119 0.80 25.78 -30.53
C ASP A 119 -0.07 25.16 -31.61
N GLU A 120 -0.28 23.84 -31.59
CA GLU A 120 -1.28 23.18 -32.44
C GLU A 120 -2.71 23.58 -32.08
N GLN A 121 -3.01 23.74 -30.78
CA GLN A 121 -4.32 24.22 -30.33
C GLN A 121 -4.65 25.61 -30.87
N LYS A 122 -3.68 26.52 -30.89
CA LYS A 122 -3.87 27.87 -31.45
C LYS A 122 -4.17 27.84 -32.96
N LYS A 123 -3.63 26.87 -33.69
CA LYS A 123 -3.82 26.74 -35.15
C LYS A 123 -5.13 26.04 -35.51
N SER A 124 -5.49 24.97 -34.79
CA SER A 124 -6.64 24.13 -35.16
C SER A 124 -7.92 24.44 -34.38
N GLY A 125 -7.83 25.05 -33.20
CA GLY A 125 -8.97 25.29 -32.31
C GLY A 125 -9.51 24.03 -31.61
N GLU A 126 -8.87 22.87 -31.79
CA GLU A 126 -9.23 21.62 -31.11
C GLU A 126 -9.00 21.70 -29.58
N LYS A 127 -9.58 20.77 -28.81
CA LYS A 127 -9.31 20.70 -27.37
C LYS A 127 -7.90 20.17 -27.11
N LEU A 128 -7.18 20.79 -26.19
CA LEU A 128 -5.80 20.40 -25.81
C LEU A 128 -5.68 18.89 -25.52
N GLY A 129 -6.63 18.30 -24.81
CA GLY A 129 -6.63 16.87 -24.52
C GLY A 129 -6.72 15.98 -25.77
N GLU A 130 -7.54 16.36 -26.75
CA GLU A 130 -7.69 15.63 -28.01
C GLU A 130 -6.42 15.73 -28.86
N ILE A 131 -5.78 16.91 -28.86
CA ILE A 131 -4.48 17.15 -29.51
C ILE A 131 -3.39 16.30 -28.87
N LEU A 132 -3.32 16.23 -27.54
CA LEU A 132 -2.34 15.42 -26.83
C LEU A 132 -2.48 13.92 -27.16
N VAL A 133 -3.70 13.42 -27.34
CA VAL A 133 -3.94 12.04 -27.80
C VAL A 133 -3.59 11.87 -29.28
N ARG A 134 -3.97 12.82 -30.13
CA ARG A 134 -3.68 12.81 -31.58
C ARG A 134 -2.18 12.84 -31.88
N LEU A 135 -1.41 13.60 -31.10
CA LEU A 135 0.06 13.66 -31.19
C LEU A 135 0.75 12.46 -30.54
N GLY A 136 0.00 11.53 -29.92
CA GLY A 136 0.54 10.35 -29.26
C GLY A 136 1.25 10.63 -27.94
N PHE A 137 1.09 11.84 -27.37
CA PHE A 137 1.66 12.20 -26.07
C PHE A 137 0.84 11.64 -24.91
N LEU A 138 -0.43 11.33 -25.12
CA LEU A 138 -1.30 10.64 -24.16
C LEU A 138 -2.08 9.50 -24.82
N ASP A 139 -2.37 8.47 -24.05
CA ASP A 139 -3.41 7.50 -24.40
C ASP A 139 -4.80 8.03 -23.98
N LYS A 140 -5.86 7.51 -24.61
CA LYS A 140 -7.25 7.93 -24.32
C LYS A 140 -7.65 7.68 -22.86
N ARG A 141 -7.10 6.65 -22.22
CA ARG A 141 -7.36 6.29 -20.81
C ARG A 141 -6.71 7.30 -19.86
N GLN A 142 -5.49 7.75 -20.12
CA GLN A 142 -4.80 8.79 -19.35
C GLN A 142 -5.57 10.10 -19.45
N LEU A 143 -6.05 10.43 -20.66
CA LEU A 143 -6.92 11.58 -20.85
C LEU A 143 -8.22 11.43 -20.04
N ASP A 144 -8.92 10.30 -20.12
CA ASP A 144 -10.19 10.08 -19.43
C ASP A 144 -10.05 10.12 -17.90
N VAL A 145 -8.98 9.54 -17.34
CA VAL A 145 -8.67 9.59 -15.89
C VAL A 145 -8.35 11.02 -15.47
N THR A 146 -7.51 11.72 -16.23
CA THR A 146 -7.14 13.11 -15.93
C THR A 146 -8.34 14.05 -16.06
N LEU A 147 -9.21 13.84 -17.06
CA LEU A 147 -10.45 14.58 -17.21
C LEU A 147 -11.45 14.24 -16.10
N SER A 148 -11.51 13.00 -15.63
CA SER A 148 -12.36 12.62 -14.47
C SER A 148 -11.87 13.27 -13.17
N PHE A 149 -10.55 13.42 -13.04
CA PHE A 149 -9.90 14.15 -11.96
C PHE A 149 -10.17 15.67 -12.06
N GLN A 150 -10.17 16.22 -13.28
CA GLN A 150 -10.47 17.61 -13.57
C GLN A 150 -11.99 17.94 -13.53
N SER A 151 -12.90 17.04 -13.87
CA SER A 151 -14.32 17.37 -14.17
C SER A 151 -15.26 17.36 -12.96
N ARG A 152 -14.83 16.85 -11.80
CA ARG A 152 -15.65 16.86 -10.56
C ARG A 152 -15.71 18.24 -9.86
N LEU A 153 -15.43 19.31 -10.59
CA LEU A 153 -15.46 20.72 -10.20
C LEU A 153 -16.84 21.28 -9.80
N GLY A 154 -17.91 20.45 -9.85
CA GLY A 154 -19.28 20.87 -9.57
C GLY A 154 -19.90 20.34 -8.26
N GLU A 155 -19.35 19.30 -7.65
CA GLU A 155 -19.91 18.70 -6.44
C GLU A 155 -19.31 19.34 -5.18
N ARG A 156 -19.74 20.57 -4.86
CA ARG A 156 -19.36 21.33 -3.64
C ARG A 156 -19.71 20.65 -2.30
N LYS A 157 -20.19 19.39 -2.30
CA LYS A 157 -20.80 18.76 -1.12
C LYS A 157 -19.84 18.03 -0.20
N ILE A 158 -18.59 17.78 -0.61
CA ILE A 158 -17.64 17.00 0.19
C ILE A 158 -16.35 17.83 0.34
N PRO A 159 -15.92 18.15 1.59
CA PRO A 159 -14.61 18.73 1.85
C PRO A 159 -13.54 17.78 1.29
N SER A 160 -12.73 18.28 0.37
CA SER A 160 -11.59 17.53 -0.15
C SER A 160 -10.46 17.71 0.86
N CYS A 161 -9.80 16.59 1.22
CA CYS A 161 -8.63 16.62 2.08
C CYS A 161 -7.50 17.49 1.47
N LEU A 162 -7.42 17.58 0.15
CA LEU A 162 -6.44 18.43 -0.51
C LEU A 162 -6.79 19.93 -0.47
N MET A 163 -7.90 20.36 0.14
CA MET A 163 -8.20 21.79 0.31
C MET A 163 -7.14 22.47 1.18
N LEU A 164 -6.75 23.69 0.80
CA LEU A 164 -5.70 24.44 1.48
C LEU A 164 -5.99 24.61 2.98
N GLY A 165 -7.23 24.86 3.38
CA GLY A 165 -7.62 24.98 4.79
C GLY A 165 -7.32 23.72 5.61
N GLU A 166 -7.78 22.56 5.14
CA GLU A 166 -7.55 21.26 5.78
C GLU A 166 -6.06 20.89 5.85
N LEU A 167 -5.30 21.26 4.82
CA LEU A 167 -3.85 21.05 4.79
C LEU A 167 -3.12 21.94 5.79
N LEU A 168 -3.53 23.20 5.93
CA LEU A 168 -2.95 24.11 6.93
C LEU A 168 -3.24 23.63 8.36
N ILE A 169 -4.42 23.03 8.59
CA ILE A 169 -4.74 22.38 9.87
C ILE A 169 -3.84 21.16 10.09
N SER A 170 -3.75 20.28 9.09
CA SER A 170 -2.95 19.05 9.17
C SER A 170 -1.47 19.33 9.35
N ALA A 171 -0.96 20.41 8.75
CA ALA A 171 0.39 20.92 8.92
C ALA A 171 0.62 21.62 10.29
N GLY A 172 -0.44 21.82 11.08
CA GLY A 172 -0.39 22.47 12.39
C GLY A 172 -0.23 23.99 12.35
N TYR A 173 -0.54 24.63 11.22
CA TYR A 173 -0.42 26.09 11.08
C TYR A 173 -1.64 26.85 11.57
N ILE A 174 -2.82 26.26 11.46
CA ILE A 174 -4.10 26.84 11.92
C ILE A 174 -4.94 25.77 12.63
N THR A 175 -5.95 26.20 13.38
CA THR A 175 -6.94 25.31 14.00
C THR A 175 -8.22 25.22 13.16
N HIS A 176 -9.08 24.25 13.45
CA HIS A 176 -10.41 24.16 12.83
C HIS A 176 -11.25 25.42 13.08
N GLU A 177 -11.22 25.94 14.30
CA GLU A 177 -11.93 27.17 14.67
C GLU A 177 -11.44 28.39 13.86
N GLN A 178 -10.13 28.50 13.66
CA GLN A 178 -9.53 29.56 12.84
C GLN A 178 -9.90 29.43 11.35
N LEU A 179 -10.01 28.20 10.84
CA LEU A 179 -10.47 27.96 9.47
C LEU A 179 -11.95 28.29 9.31
N GLU A 180 -12.80 27.90 10.25
CA GLU A 180 -14.23 28.22 10.24
C GLU A 180 -14.49 29.72 10.27
N ASP A 181 -13.78 30.45 11.15
CA ASP A 181 -13.85 31.91 11.18
C ASP A 181 -13.32 32.54 9.88
N GLY A 182 -12.22 32.03 9.34
CA GLY A 182 -11.68 32.47 8.05
C GLY A 182 -12.65 32.27 6.89
N LEU A 183 -13.34 31.12 6.83
CA LEU A 183 -14.36 30.82 5.82
C LEU A 183 -15.57 31.75 5.96
N LYS A 184 -16.02 32.02 7.19
CA LYS A 184 -17.11 32.97 7.46
C LYS A 184 -16.77 34.37 6.94
N ARG A 185 -15.58 34.87 7.28
CA ARG A 185 -15.08 36.16 6.78
C ARG A 185 -14.93 36.18 5.27
N GLN A 186 -14.51 35.07 4.66
CA GLN A 186 -14.41 34.96 3.21
C GLN A 186 -15.80 35.07 2.54
N HIS A 187 -16.82 34.42 3.10
CA HIS A 187 -18.20 34.48 2.60
C HIS A 187 -18.84 35.87 2.77
N GLU A 188 -18.49 36.58 3.83
CA GLU A 188 -18.94 37.94 4.10
C GLU A 188 -18.17 39.01 3.28
N SER A 189 -17.05 38.64 2.66
CA SER A 189 -16.22 39.55 1.87
C SER A 189 -16.73 39.68 0.44
N GLU A 190 -17.12 40.90 0.04
CA GLU A 190 -17.54 41.23 -1.33
C GLU A 190 -16.39 41.13 -2.36
N SER A 191 -15.14 41.03 -1.89
CA SER A 191 -13.92 41.13 -2.70
C SER A 191 -13.50 39.82 -3.39
N GLY A 192 -14.17 38.70 -3.13
CA GLY A 192 -13.78 37.40 -3.71
C GLY A 192 -12.40 36.91 -3.25
N LYS A 193 -11.94 37.35 -2.07
CA LYS A 193 -10.62 37.00 -1.50
C LYS A 193 -10.44 35.49 -1.38
N LYS A 194 -9.19 35.03 -1.52
CA LYS A 194 -8.85 33.62 -1.28
C LYS A 194 -8.74 33.35 0.22
N ILE A 195 -9.10 32.15 0.65
CA ILE A 195 -9.02 31.77 2.07
C ILE A 195 -7.63 32.00 2.66
N GLY A 196 -6.56 31.75 1.90
CA GLY A 196 -5.18 32.02 2.35
C GLY A 196 -4.91 33.50 2.66
N GLU A 197 -5.48 34.42 1.87
CA GLU A 197 -5.37 35.87 2.12
C GLU A 197 -6.11 36.25 3.39
N VAL A 198 -7.34 35.72 3.56
CA VAL A 198 -8.17 35.98 4.74
C VAL A 198 -7.52 35.46 6.02
N LEU A 199 -6.90 34.28 5.98
CA LEU A 199 -6.18 33.71 7.13
C LEU A 199 -4.92 34.52 7.51
N VAL A 200 -4.27 35.15 6.53
CA VAL A 200 -3.14 36.05 6.79
C VAL A 200 -3.62 37.38 7.36
N GLU A 201 -4.67 37.97 6.78
CA GLU A 201 -5.27 39.21 7.28
C GLU A 201 -5.83 39.07 8.70
N ALA A 202 -6.42 37.91 9.03
CA ALA A 202 -6.91 37.60 10.36
C ALA A 202 -5.79 37.28 11.38
N GLY A 203 -4.54 37.17 10.93
CA GLY A 203 -3.39 36.87 11.78
C GLY A 203 -3.28 35.39 12.20
N TYR A 204 -4.07 34.50 11.60
CA TYR A 204 -4.05 33.06 11.90
C TYR A 204 -2.87 32.35 11.24
N ALA A 205 -2.44 32.82 10.07
CA ALA A 205 -1.30 32.26 9.34
C ALA A 205 -0.34 33.37 8.85
N LYS A 206 0.89 32.98 8.55
CA LYS A 206 1.87 33.84 7.85
C LYS A 206 1.89 33.48 6.38
N GLN A 207 2.29 34.41 5.52
CA GLN A 207 2.42 34.15 4.07
C GLN A 207 3.24 32.89 3.78
N ARG A 208 4.37 32.71 4.47
CA ARG A 208 5.21 31.51 4.37
C ARG A 208 4.48 30.19 4.68
N HIS A 209 3.48 30.21 5.56
CA HIS A 209 2.67 29.02 5.88
C HIS A 209 1.70 28.71 4.74
N ILE A 210 1.11 29.76 4.13
CA ILE A 210 0.27 29.64 2.93
C ILE A 210 1.09 29.07 1.77
N ASP A 211 2.26 29.64 1.51
CA ASP A 211 3.14 29.20 0.43
C ASP A 211 3.57 27.73 0.63
N HIS A 212 3.84 27.33 1.88
CA HIS A 212 4.15 25.93 2.19
C HIS A 212 2.96 25.00 2.00
N GLY A 213 1.78 25.38 2.49
CA GLY A 213 0.55 24.62 2.30
C GLY A 213 0.19 24.43 0.83
N LEU A 214 0.41 25.44 -0.01
CA LEU A 214 0.23 25.35 -1.47
C LEU A 214 1.23 24.38 -2.11
N ARG A 215 2.52 24.42 -1.72
CA ARG A 215 3.50 23.44 -2.21
C ARG A 215 3.12 22.01 -1.83
N ILE A 216 2.69 21.79 -0.58
CA ILE A 216 2.20 20.49 -0.10
C ILE A 216 0.99 20.05 -0.93
N GLN A 217 0.02 20.94 -1.12
CA GLN A 217 -1.18 20.68 -1.93
C GLN A 217 -0.81 20.21 -3.34
N GLU A 218 0.10 20.92 -4.02
CA GLU A 218 0.53 20.58 -5.38
C GLU A 218 1.19 19.19 -5.45
N LYS A 219 2.11 18.90 -4.53
CA LYS A 219 2.78 17.59 -4.45
C LYS A 219 1.79 16.44 -4.21
N LEU A 220 0.79 16.65 -3.35
CA LEU A 220 -0.24 15.64 -3.05
C LEU A 220 -1.22 15.42 -4.22
N VAL A 221 -1.58 16.49 -4.93
CA VAL A 221 -2.40 16.40 -6.15
C VAL A 221 -1.67 15.58 -7.21
N ALA A 222 -0.37 15.81 -7.40
CA ALA A 222 0.46 15.02 -8.30
C ALA A 222 0.49 13.53 -7.89
N ALA A 223 0.75 13.26 -6.61
CA ALA A 223 0.75 11.89 -6.08
C ALA A 223 -0.60 11.17 -6.28
N ALA A 224 -1.73 11.88 -6.06
CA ALA A 224 -3.07 11.35 -6.26
C ALA A 224 -3.35 11.00 -7.73
N LEU A 225 -2.94 11.87 -8.66
CA LEU A 225 -3.13 11.66 -10.09
C LEU A 225 -2.28 10.49 -10.61
N ILE A 226 -1.00 10.44 -10.23
CA ILE A 226 -0.10 9.32 -10.54
C ILE A 226 -0.68 8.01 -9.96
N ALA A 227 -1.27 8.08 -8.76
CA ALA A 227 -1.92 6.94 -8.15
C ALA A 227 -3.12 6.44 -8.95
N ALA A 228 -4.02 7.34 -9.36
CA ALA A 228 -5.18 7.03 -10.17
C ALA A 228 -4.79 6.44 -11.53
N LEU A 229 -3.77 7.01 -12.17
CA LEU A 229 -3.25 6.55 -13.47
C LEU A 229 -2.56 5.19 -13.39
N SER A 230 -1.93 4.86 -12.26
CA SER A 230 -1.24 3.58 -12.03
C SER A 230 -2.19 2.43 -11.67
N LEU A 231 -3.35 2.72 -11.08
CA LEU A 231 -4.30 1.74 -10.56
C LEU A 231 -5.48 1.44 -11.50
N ALA A 232 -5.62 2.18 -12.60
CA ALA A 232 -6.67 1.92 -13.57
C ALA A 232 -6.46 0.54 -14.26
N PRO A 233 -7.44 -0.37 -14.25
CA PRO A 233 -7.29 -1.70 -14.83
C PRO A 233 -7.00 -1.62 -16.34
N ILE A 234 -6.10 -2.48 -16.82
CA ILE A 234 -5.69 -2.61 -18.24
C ILE A 234 -6.83 -3.18 -19.12
N SER A 235 -7.93 -3.63 -18.52
CA SER A 235 -9.03 -4.30 -19.24
C SER A 235 -9.97 -3.33 -19.95
N ALA A 236 -9.48 -2.74 -21.05
CA ALA A 236 -10.26 -2.34 -22.23
C ALA A 236 -9.40 -2.11 -23.49
N ALA A 237 -8.14 -2.58 -23.53
CA ALA A 237 -7.21 -2.30 -24.63
C ALA A 237 -6.70 -3.54 -25.40
N ILE A 238 -7.27 -4.73 -25.18
CA ILE A 238 -6.83 -5.97 -25.88
C ILE A 238 -7.60 -6.22 -27.20
N ALA A 239 -8.43 -5.28 -27.64
CA ALA A 239 -9.16 -5.38 -28.91
C ALA A 239 -8.74 -4.32 -29.95
N ALA A 240 -7.44 -4.04 -30.09
CA ALA A 240 -6.87 -3.48 -31.30
C ALA A 240 -5.35 -3.70 -31.28
N GLN A 241 -4.87 -4.53 -32.20
CA GLN A 241 -3.49 -4.99 -32.28
C GLN A 241 -2.53 -3.92 -32.85
N SER A 242 -1.28 -4.07 -32.42
CA SER A 242 -0.05 -3.88 -33.20
C SER A 242 0.66 -2.52 -33.26
N SER A 243 1.85 -2.56 -32.66
CA SER A 243 3.12 -1.93 -33.07
C SER A 243 3.16 -0.40 -33.15
N LYS A 244 3.62 0.21 -32.06
CA LYS A 244 4.97 0.81 -31.95
C LYS A 244 5.20 1.17 -30.49
N GLN A 245 6.42 0.96 -30.01
CA GLN A 245 6.85 1.38 -28.69
C GLN A 245 6.54 2.87 -28.51
N VAL A 246 5.45 3.17 -27.83
CA VAL A 246 5.28 4.45 -27.16
C VAL A 246 5.88 4.19 -25.79
N MET A 247 7.00 4.86 -25.52
CA MET A 247 7.53 4.98 -24.18
C MET A 247 6.44 5.62 -23.33
N SER A 248 5.60 4.79 -22.69
CA SER A 248 5.18 5.16 -21.36
C SER A 248 6.50 5.34 -20.62
N THR A 249 6.81 6.56 -20.20
CA THR A 249 7.67 6.75 -19.04
C THR A 249 6.91 6.16 -17.86
N GLN A 250 6.73 4.83 -17.86
CA GLN A 250 6.79 4.06 -16.65
C GLN A 250 8.14 4.48 -16.11
N ILE A 251 8.11 5.43 -15.17
CA ILE A 251 9.11 5.41 -14.13
C ILE A 251 8.88 4.04 -13.50
N SER A 252 9.55 3.03 -14.07
CA SER A 252 9.87 1.81 -13.39
C SER A 252 10.76 2.29 -12.26
N VAL A 253 10.11 2.72 -11.19
CA VAL A 253 10.76 2.79 -9.89
C VAL A 253 11.09 1.34 -9.65
N THR A 254 12.29 0.94 -10.06
CA THR A 254 12.97 -0.25 -9.57
C THR A 254 13.36 0.02 -8.12
N ALA A 255 12.41 0.48 -7.29
CA ALA A 255 12.46 0.16 -5.89
C ALA A 255 12.30 -1.36 -5.91
N ARG A 256 13.45 -2.04 -5.86
CA ARG A 256 13.48 -3.47 -5.60
C ARG A 256 12.77 -3.60 -4.25
N VAL A 257 11.47 -3.92 -4.30
CA VAL A 257 10.69 -4.18 -3.09
C VAL A 257 11.38 -5.38 -2.47
N LEU A 258 12.24 -5.12 -1.49
CA LEU A 258 13.02 -6.15 -0.86
C LEU A 258 12.03 -7.16 -0.31
N ALA A 259 12.25 -8.40 -0.71
CA ALA A 259 11.53 -9.53 -0.20
C ALA A 259 11.66 -9.45 1.34
N ARG A 260 10.54 -9.49 2.06
CA ARG A 260 10.45 -9.42 3.52
C ARG A 260 9.48 -10.48 4.00
N ALA A 261 9.96 -11.32 4.90
CA ALA A 261 9.14 -12.24 5.68
C ALA A 261 9.32 -11.94 7.17
N SER A 262 8.26 -12.04 7.95
CA SER A 262 8.31 -11.99 9.41
C SER A 262 7.36 -13.04 9.99
N VAL A 263 7.76 -13.65 11.09
CA VAL A 263 6.95 -14.61 11.83
C VAL A 263 6.69 -14.09 13.24
N HIS A 264 5.43 -14.16 13.66
CA HIS A 264 5.03 -13.99 15.05
C HIS A 264 4.53 -15.32 15.57
N VAL A 265 5.18 -15.85 16.60
CA VAL A 265 4.73 -17.06 17.29
C VAL A 265 3.57 -16.66 18.20
N LEU A 266 2.33 -16.95 17.79
CA LEU A 266 1.13 -16.65 18.56
C LEU A 266 1.01 -17.57 19.77
N ARG A 267 1.38 -18.84 19.58
CA ARG A 267 1.39 -19.86 20.64
C ARG A 267 2.38 -20.95 20.27
N GLN A 268 3.17 -21.39 21.23
CA GLN A 268 4.04 -22.55 21.11
C GLN A 268 4.06 -23.28 22.45
N GLN A 269 4.04 -24.62 22.43
CA GLN A 269 4.27 -25.38 23.65
C GLN A 269 5.67 -25.09 24.18
N ALA A 270 5.82 -24.92 25.50
CA ALA A 270 7.12 -24.67 26.11
C ALA A 270 7.91 -25.96 26.31
N GLU A 271 7.22 -27.07 26.56
CA GLU A 271 7.80 -28.36 26.91
C GLU A 271 7.01 -29.50 26.27
N ILE A 272 7.70 -30.62 26.08
CA ILE A 272 7.17 -31.89 25.62
C ILE A 272 7.45 -32.95 26.67
N VAL A 273 6.43 -33.73 27.02
CA VAL A 273 6.58 -34.88 27.91
C VAL A 273 6.59 -36.14 27.06
N VAL A 274 7.69 -36.89 27.11
CA VAL A 274 7.86 -38.18 26.44
C VAL A 274 7.70 -39.28 27.48
N THR A 275 6.72 -40.16 27.28
CA THR A 275 6.47 -41.29 28.19
C THR A 275 7.19 -42.56 27.74
N ASP A 276 7.38 -43.53 28.64
CA ASP A 276 7.90 -44.86 28.26
C ASP A 276 7.05 -45.55 27.19
N ALA A 277 5.74 -45.28 27.16
CA ALA A 277 4.85 -45.78 26.14
C ALA A 277 5.15 -45.16 24.76
N ASP A 278 5.51 -43.88 24.72
CA ASP A 278 5.89 -43.18 23.48
C ASP A 278 7.25 -43.69 22.95
N ILE A 279 8.22 -43.92 23.84
CA ILE A 279 9.52 -44.54 23.48
C ILE A 279 9.29 -45.94 22.91
N LYS A 280 8.46 -46.77 23.56
CA LYS A 280 8.13 -48.11 23.07
C LYS A 280 7.38 -48.08 21.73
N ARG A 281 6.54 -47.07 21.50
CA ARG A 281 5.83 -46.85 20.24
C ARG A 281 6.77 -46.31 19.14
N GLY A 282 7.86 -45.67 19.52
CA GLY A 282 8.87 -45.10 18.63
C GLY A 282 8.55 -43.71 18.09
N TYR A 283 7.44 -43.08 18.52
CA TYR A 283 7.09 -41.72 18.12
C TYR A 283 6.13 -41.02 19.08
N LEU A 284 6.11 -39.69 19.01
CA LEU A 284 5.18 -38.82 19.73
C LEU A 284 4.48 -37.84 18.78
N ASP A 285 3.14 -37.82 18.85
CA ASP A 285 2.30 -36.87 18.11
C ASP A 285 1.94 -35.67 18.99
N VAL A 286 2.21 -34.48 18.47
CA VAL A 286 1.86 -33.19 19.07
C VAL A 286 0.91 -32.44 18.15
N ASN A 287 -0.34 -32.31 18.58
CA ASN A 287 -1.34 -31.52 17.86
C ASN A 287 -1.21 -30.04 18.19
N VAL A 288 -1.14 -29.19 17.17
CA VAL A 288 -1.04 -27.74 17.25
C VAL A 288 0.08 -27.31 18.22
N GLY A 289 1.26 -27.91 18.05
CA GLY A 289 2.46 -27.59 18.84
C GLY A 289 2.94 -26.15 18.61
N SER A 290 2.62 -25.55 17.46
CA SER A 290 2.91 -24.15 17.17
C SER A 290 1.79 -23.51 16.35
N LEU A 291 1.43 -22.28 16.70
CA LEU A 291 0.51 -21.41 15.97
C LEU A 291 1.28 -20.14 15.59
N LEU A 292 1.40 -19.90 14.29
CA LEU A 292 2.26 -18.87 13.73
C LEU A 292 1.44 -17.90 12.90
N GLU A 293 1.70 -16.60 13.02
CA GLU A 293 1.32 -15.59 12.04
C GLU A 293 2.54 -15.29 11.16
N ILE A 294 2.44 -15.59 9.87
CA ILE A 294 3.49 -15.34 8.88
C ILE A 294 3.03 -14.19 7.99
N LYS A 295 3.86 -13.16 7.88
CA LYS A 295 3.69 -12.06 6.92
C LYS A 295 4.79 -12.14 5.88
N ASN A 296 4.44 -12.17 4.60
CA ASN A 296 5.41 -12.23 3.50
C ASN A 296 4.96 -11.37 2.31
N ASN A 297 5.87 -10.59 1.73
CA ASN A 297 5.59 -9.80 0.52
C ASN A 297 6.15 -10.45 -0.77
N SER A 298 6.97 -11.51 -0.67
CA SER A 298 7.51 -12.19 -1.84
C SER A 298 6.47 -13.09 -2.50
N ARG A 299 6.27 -12.91 -3.82
CA ARG A 299 5.42 -13.79 -4.63
C ARG A 299 6.01 -15.17 -4.88
N ALA A 300 7.33 -15.31 -4.76
CA ALA A 300 8.04 -16.59 -4.89
C ALA A 300 7.84 -17.48 -3.65
N GLY A 301 7.50 -16.87 -2.51
CA GLY A 301 7.14 -17.58 -1.28
C GLY A 301 8.01 -17.22 -0.09
N VAL A 302 7.97 -18.06 0.93
CA VAL A 302 8.71 -17.93 2.19
C VAL A 302 9.41 -19.25 2.49
N ASN A 303 10.69 -19.16 2.84
CA ASN A 303 11.49 -20.21 3.44
C ASN A 303 11.30 -20.17 4.95
N MET A 304 10.81 -21.25 5.53
CA MET A 304 10.73 -21.44 6.97
C MET A 304 11.87 -22.36 7.38
N THR A 305 12.84 -21.83 8.12
CA THR A 305 13.96 -22.61 8.64
C THR A 305 13.59 -23.13 10.02
N PHE A 306 13.70 -24.43 10.19
CA PHE A 306 13.52 -25.14 11.44
C PHE A 306 14.89 -25.56 11.96
N GLU A 307 15.20 -25.16 13.17
CA GLU A 307 16.41 -25.58 13.89
C GLU A 307 15.98 -26.44 15.08
N THR A 308 16.77 -27.47 15.37
CA THR A 308 16.45 -28.51 16.35
C THR A 308 17.33 -28.39 17.58
N HIS A 309 16.78 -28.67 18.76
CA HIS A 309 17.54 -28.67 20.02
C HIS A 309 16.90 -29.53 21.10
N GLY A 310 17.72 -29.98 22.06
CA GLY A 310 17.27 -30.60 23.31
C GLY A 310 16.79 -32.05 23.20
N LEU A 311 15.74 -32.31 22.41
CA LEU A 311 15.16 -33.64 22.26
C LEU A 311 15.87 -34.42 21.14
N PRO A 312 16.48 -35.59 21.42
CA PRO A 312 16.96 -36.48 20.37
C PRO A 312 15.79 -37.12 19.63
N PHE A 313 15.86 -37.12 18.30
CA PHE A 313 14.91 -37.78 17.42
C PHE A 313 15.56 -38.03 16.06
N LYS A 314 15.10 -39.06 15.35
CA LYS A 314 15.54 -39.39 13.99
C LYS A 314 15.00 -38.41 12.95
N GLU A 315 13.71 -38.12 13.02
CA GLU A 315 13.05 -37.14 12.16
C GLU A 315 11.80 -36.54 12.83
N ALA A 316 11.44 -35.31 12.44
CA ALA A 316 10.21 -34.65 12.85
C ALA A 316 9.33 -34.41 11.62
N LEU A 317 8.15 -35.02 11.57
CA LEU A 317 7.16 -34.79 10.52
C LEU A 317 6.32 -33.57 10.88
N VAL A 318 6.37 -32.54 10.06
CA VAL A 318 5.62 -31.28 10.24
C VAL A 318 4.43 -31.25 9.30
N ASN A 319 3.24 -31.03 9.86
CA ASN A 319 1.99 -30.91 9.12
C ASN A 319 1.29 -29.59 9.47
N GLY A 320 0.62 -28.95 8.51
CA GLY A 320 -0.02 -27.64 8.68
C GLY A 320 -0.08 -26.80 7.41
N PHE A 321 0.63 -27.24 6.36
CA PHE A 321 0.69 -26.57 5.06
C PHE A 321 0.03 -27.41 3.94
N GLY A 322 -0.92 -28.26 4.27
CA GLY A 322 -1.63 -29.15 3.32
C GLY A 322 -0.82 -30.33 2.76
N ARG A 323 0.46 -30.46 3.12
CA ARG A 323 1.27 -31.68 2.95
C ARG A 323 2.22 -31.82 4.14
N GLU A 324 2.48 -33.05 4.54
CA GLU A 324 3.47 -33.42 5.56
C GLU A 324 4.89 -33.27 4.99
N VAL A 325 5.83 -32.82 5.81
CA VAL A 325 7.23 -32.66 5.45
C VAL A 325 8.11 -33.20 6.57
N ALA A 326 9.04 -34.08 6.24
CA ALA A 326 10.02 -34.62 7.19
C ALA A 326 11.20 -33.65 7.37
N LEU A 327 11.54 -33.35 8.61
CA LEU A 327 12.75 -32.64 9.02
C LEU A 327 13.73 -33.63 9.66
N GLY A 328 15.00 -33.57 9.27
CA GLY A 328 16.03 -34.41 9.88
C GLY A 328 16.42 -33.95 11.30
N PRO A 329 17.39 -34.62 11.93
CA PRO A 329 17.83 -34.30 13.29
C PRO A 329 18.50 -32.93 13.41
N ASN A 330 18.95 -32.36 12.29
CA ASN A 330 19.53 -31.01 12.20
C ASN A 330 18.51 -29.95 11.73
N GLY A 331 17.24 -30.31 11.64
CA GLY A 331 16.18 -29.45 11.13
C GLY A 331 16.08 -29.46 9.62
N GLY A 332 15.66 -28.34 9.04
CA GLY A 332 15.47 -28.21 7.60
C GLY A 332 14.69 -26.97 7.19
N ILE A 333 14.55 -26.79 5.87
CA ILE A 333 13.87 -25.63 5.29
C ILE A 333 12.60 -26.10 4.59
N ILE A 334 11.47 -25.48 4.95
CA ILE A 334 10.19 -25.68 4.27
C ILE A 334 9.87 -24.43 3.47
N THR A 335 9.85 -24.53 2.15
CA THR A 335 9.43 -23.44 1.27
C THR A 335 7.94 -23.52 0.96
N ARG A 336 7.21 -22.40 1.11
CA ARG A 336 5.80 -22.28 0.76
C ARG A 336 5.47 -20.99 0.06
N GLN A 337 4.54 -21.06 -0.88
CA GLN A 337 4.00 -19.90 -1.56
C GLN A 337 2.92 -19.23 -0.70
N ILE A 338 3.35 -18.55 0.37
CA ILE A 338 2.48 -17.74 1.23
C ILE A 338 2.76 -16.27 0.87
N VAL A 339 1.72 -15.53 0.47
CA VAL A 339 1.81 -14.09 0.17
C VAL A 339 0.77 -13.37 1.03
N GLY A 340 1.16 -12.22 1.61
CA GLY A 340 0.34 -11.49 2.56
C GLY A 340 0.49 -12.02 3.98
N THR A 341 -0.60 -11.96 4.76
CA THR A 341 -0.64 -12.46 6.15
C THR A 341 -1.38 -13.79 6.18
N SER A 342 -0.79 -14.79 6.84
CA SER A 342 -1.39 -16.12 7.01
C SER A 342 -1.17 -16.64 8.42
N VAL A 343 -2.21 -17.21 9.02
CA VAL A 343 -2.10 -17.92 10.31
C VAL A 343 -2.01 -19.41 10.03
N VAL A 344 -0.99 -20.05 10.57
CA VAL A 344 -0.69 -21.47 10.34
C VAL A 344 -0.59 -22.21 11.66
N ALA A 345 -1.36 -23.28 11.80
CA ALA A 345 -1.25 -24.24 12.90
C ALA A 345 -0.38 -25.42 12.45
N LEU A 346 0.68 -25.71 13.20
CA LEU A 346 1.61 -26.79 12.95
C LEU A 346 1.41 -27.93 13.94
N ASN A 347 1.23 -29.12 13.39
CA ASN A 347 1.24 -30.40 14.09
C ASN A 347 2.56 -31.10 13.81
N TYR A 348 3.04 -31.88 14.79
CA TYR A 348 4.34 -32.52 14.73
C TYR A 348 4.22 -34.00 15.08
N ARG A 349 4.96 -34.85 14.39
CA ARG A 349 5.28 -36.20 14.84
C ARG A 349 6.79 -36.30 15.00
N PHE A 350 7.27 -36.49 16.22
CA PHE A 350 8.68 -36.76 16.48
C PHE A 350 8.90 -38.27 16.45
N VAL A 351 9.72 -38.76 15.53
CA VAL A 351 10.12 -40.16 15.42
C VAL A 351 11.44 -40.32 16.17
N PHE A 352 11.42 -41.10 17.24
CA PHE A 352 12.55 -41.24 18.16
C PHE A 352 13.71 -42.03 17.53
N ASP A 353 14.92 -41.75 18.02
CA ASP A 353 16.11 -42.54 17.73
C ASP A 353 16.46 -43.47 18.92
N GLU A 354 17.53 -44.25 18.79
CA GLU A 354 17.96 -45.20 19.83
C GLU A 354 18.46 -44.51 21.11
N SER A 355 18.78 -43.21 21.06
CA SER A 355 19.24 -42.43 22.22
C SER A 355 18.11 -41.74 22.99
N SER A 356 16.89 -41.82 22.46
CA SER A 356 15.71 -41.16 23.03
C SER A 356 15.24 -41.84 24.31
N GLN A 357 14.93 -41.06 25.34
CA GLN A 357 14.49 -41.55 26.64
C GLN A 357 13.19 -40.87 27.09
N ALA A 358 12.46 -41.51 28.00
CA ALA A 358 11.31 -40.88 28.63
C ALA A 358 11.77 -39.71 29.52
N GLY A 359 11.01 -38.63 29.54
CA GLY A 359 11.38 -37.42 30.26
C GLY A 359 10.62 -36.19 29.78
N THR A 360 10.84 -35.07 30.46
CA THR A 360 10.33 -33.76 30.05
C THR A 360 11.45 -32.99 29.37
N TYR A 361 11.19 -32.52 28.15
CA TYR A 361 12.13 -31.79 27.33
C TYR A 361 11.58 -30.40 27.02
N ALA A 362 12.46 -29.41 26.89
CA ALA A 362 12.08 -28.13 26.28
C ALA A 362 11.58 -28.36 24.84
N TRP A 363 10.73 -27.48 24.34
CA TRP A 363 10.23 -27.55 22.97
C TRP A 363 11.40 -27.58 21.97
N PRO A 364 11.50 -28.59 21.08
CA PRO A 364 12.75 -28.88 20.41
C PRO A 364 12.94 -28.18 19.06
N LEU A 365 12.04 -27.26 18.69
CA LEU A 365 12.06 -26.60 17.37
C LEU A 365 11.97 -25.08 17.49
N SER A 366 12.97 -24.39 16.96
CA SER A 366 12.92 -22.94 16.68
C SER A 366 12.61 -22.70 15.20
N ILE A 367 11.82 -21.67 14.93
CA ILE A 367 11.34 -21.35 13.57
C ILE A 367 11.73 -19.92 13.23
N SER A 368 12.44 -19.76 12.12
CA SER A 368 12.70 -18.46 11.51
C SER A 368 12.17 -18.44 10.08
N VAL A 369 11.92 -17.24 9.54
CA VAL A 369 11.41 -17.09 8.17
C VAL A 369 12.27 -16.14 7.37
N ASN A 370 12.54 -16.53 6.14
CA ASN A 370 13.19 -15.70 5.13
C ASN A 370 12.35 -15.72 3.86
N PRO A 371 12.17 -14.59 3.19
CA PRO A 371 11.43 -14.55 1.94
C PRO A 371 12.26 -15.19 0.82
N VAL A 372 11.59 -15.80 -0.16
CA VAL A 372 12.25 -16.31 -1.38
C VAL A 372 12.51 -15.12 -2.31
N GLU A 373 13.73 -14.94 -2.80
CA GLU A 373 14.06 -13.84 -3.73
C GLU A 373 13.45 -13.99 -5.12
#